data_AF-A0A6B2CKM5-F1
#
_entry.id   AF-A0A6B2CKM5-F1
#
_cell.length_a   1.000
_cell.length_b   1.000
_cell.length_c   1.000
_cell.angle_alpha   90.00
_cell.angle_beta   90.00
_cell.angle_gamma   90.00
#
_symmetry.space_group_name_H-M   'P 1'
#
loop_
_entity.id
_entity.type
_entity.pdbx_description
1 polymer ?
#
loop_
_entity_poly.entity_id
_entity_poly.type
_entity_poly.pdbx_seq_one_letter_code
_entity_poly.pdbx_strand_id
1 'polypeptide(L)'
;MQASEKAYKVAEEVVKALVEVHGLEEYKKALREGRWYTYELSSASIKLSKTLGEWVLRGWEAGYELHVWGFHETKYGREEVEVLVGIVREMPEKAKGTLAGKAYQT
;
A
#
# COMPACT_ATOMS: atom_id res chain seq x y z
N MET A 1 10.90 2.34 14.55
CA MET A 1 11.89 1.97 13.51
C MET A 1 11.55 0.66 12.79
N GLN A 2 11.86 -0.54 13.32
CA GLN A 2 11.67 -1.80 12.56
C GLN A 2 10.19 -2.13 12.22
N ALA A 3 9.26 -1.86 13.14
CA ALA A 3 7.84 -2.04 12.88
C ALA A 3 7.33 -1.13 11.74
N SER A 4 7.84 0.11 11.70
CA SER A 4 7.48 1.12 10.70
C SER A 4 7.89 0.68 9.28
N GLU A 5 9.11 0.19 9.10
CA GLU A 5 9.58 -0.30 7.80
C GLU A 5 8.81 -1.56 7.35
N LYS A 6 8.53 -2.48 8.27
CA LYS A 6 7.73 -3.68 7.94
C LYS A 6 6.30 -3.32 7.51
N ALA A 7 5.66 -2.38 8.20
CA ALA A 7 4.34 -1.91 7.83
C ALA A 7 4.36 -1.21 6.47
N TYR A 8 5.34 -0.34 6.20
CA TYR A 8 5.51 0.26 4.88
C TYR A 8 5.55 -0.80 3.77
N LYS A 9 6.34 -1.87 3.95
CA LYS A 9 6.41 -2.97 2.98
C LYS A 9 5.09 -3.71 2.79
N VAL A 10 4.29 -3.88 3.84
CA VAL A 10 2.93 -4.43 3.70
C VAL A 10 2.06 -3.52 2.83
N ALA A 11 2.05 -2.20 3.09
CA ALA A 11 1.28 -1.26 2.30
C ALA A 11 1.74 -1.24 0.82
N GLU A 12 3.06 -1.25 0.59
CA GLU A 12 3.68 -1.31 -0.73
C GLU A 12 3.20 -2.55 -1.51
N GLU A 13 3.32 -3.75 -0.94
CA GLU A 13 2.94 -4.99 -1.63
C GLU A 13 1.44 -5.12 -1.85
N VAL A 14 0.60 -4.65 -0.92
CA VAL A 14 -0.86 -4.62 -1.14
C VAL A 14 -1.22 -3.70 -2.30
N VAL A 15 -0.65 -2.48 -2.36
CA VAL A 15 -0.92 -1.56 -3.48
C VAL A 15 -0.47 -2.18 -4.80
N LYS A 16 0.74 -2.76 -4.88
CA LYS A 16 1.22 -3.43 -6.10
C LYS A 16 0.29 -4.54 -6.57
N ALA A 17 -0.14 -5.41 -5.65
CA ALA A 17 -1.06 -6.51 -5.98
C ALA A 17 -2.41 -5.99 -6.48
N LEU A 18 -2.96 -4.95 -5.84
CA LEU A 18 -4.23 -4.35 -6.27
C LEU A 18 -4.10 -3.70 -7.65
N VAL A 19 -2.99 -2.99 -7.91
CA VAL A 19 -2.70 -2.39 -9.21
C VAL A 19 -2.67 -3.43 -10.32
N GLU A 20 -1.99 -4.56 -10.09
CA GLU A 20 -1.94 -5.68 -11.03
C GLU A 20 -3.34 -6.27 -11.30
N VAL A 21 -4.11 -6.54 -10.25
CA VAL A 21 -5.44 -7.16 -10.39
C VAL A 21 -6.43 -6.23 -11.09
N HIS A 22 -6.34 -4.92 -10.86
CA HIS A 22 -7.21 -3.92 -11.49
C HIS A 22 -6.69 -3.41 -12.84
N GLY A 23 -5.54 -3.93 -13.31
CA GLY A 23 -5.00 -3.62 -14.63
C GLY A 23 -4.62 -2.15 -14.82
N LEU A 24 -4.16 -1.47 -13.77
CA LEU A 24 -3.73 -0.07 -13.91
C LEU A 24 -2.40 0.03 -14.68
N GLU A 25 -2.24 1.12 -15.44
CA GLU A 25 -1.05 1.36 -16.28
C GLU A 25 0.26 1.41 -15.49
N GLU A 26 0.20 1.79 -14.21
CA GLU A 26 1.32 1.76 -13.27
C GLU A 26 1.99 0.38 -13.19
N TYR A 27 1.22 -0.72 -13.29
CA TYR A 27 1.78 -2.07 -13.33
C TYR A 27 2.70 -2.26 -14.54
N LYS A 28 2.20 -1.91 -15.73
CA LYS A 28 2.95 -2.03 -16.98
C LYS A 28 4.19 -1.14 -16.97
N LYS A 29 4.10 0.03 -16.35
CA LYS A 29 5.24 0.94 -16.23
C LYS A 29 6.31 0.36 -15.32
N ALA A 30 5.92 -0.15 -14.14
CA ALA A 30 6.86 -0.79 -13.22
C ALA A 30 7.55 -2.01 -13.84
N LEU A 31 6.84 -2.81 -14.64
CA LEU A 31 7.43 -3.92 -15.40
C LEU A 31 8.48 -3.44 -16.42
N ARG A 32 8.22 -2.35 -17.15
CA ARG A 32 9.18 -1.79 -18.12
C ARG A 32 10.42 -1.22 -17.44
N GLU A 33 10.25 -0.62 -16.28
CA GLU A 33 11.35 0.06 -15.57
C GLU A 33 12.09 -0.86 -14.59
N GLY A 34 11.57 -2.06 -14.34
CA GLY A 34 12.14 -3.04 -13.41
C GLY A 34 12.07 -2.61 -11.93
N ARG A 35 11.31 -1.55 -11.63
CA ARG A 35 11.14 -1.01 -10.26
C ARG A 35 9.84 -0.24 -10.14
N TRP A 36 9.43 -0.02 -8.89
CA TRP A 36 8.33 0.88 -8.56
C TRP A 36 8.88 2.19 -8.01
N TYR A 37 8.30 3.32 -8.43
CA TYR A 37 8.54 4.58 -7.75
C TYR A 37 7.45 4.89 -6.73
N THR A 38 7.84 5.53 -5.63
CA THR A 38 6.93 5.94 -4.55
C THR A 38 5.77 6.81 -5.07
N TYR A 39 6.02 7.71 -6.02
CA TYR A 39 4.96 8.55 -6.59
C TYR A 39 3.95 7.74 -7.42
N GLU A 40 4.36 6.61 -8.01
CA GLU A 40 3.46 5.73 -8.78
C GLU A 40 2.56 4.95 -7.84
N LEU A 41 3.11 4.45 -6.72
CA LEU A 41 2.32 3.81 -5.68
C LEU A 41 1.31 4.79 -5.05
N SER A 42 1.71 6.07 -4.88
CA SER A 42 0.80 7.13 -4.45
C SER A 42 -0.28 7.44 -5.49
N SER A 43 0.09 7.60 -6.76
CA SER A 43 -0.88 7.81 -7.85
C SER A 43 -1.86 6.66 -7.97
N ALA A 44 -1.36 5.43 -7.88
CA ALA A 44 -2.14 4.21 -7.92
C ALA A 44 -3.11 4.10 -6.73
N SER A 45 -2.68 4.42 -5.51
CA SER A 45 -3.55 4.35 -4.33
C SER A 45 -4.72 5.34 -4.43
N ILE A 46 -4.51 6.53 -5.02
CA ILE A 46 -5.58 7.50 -5.35
C ILE A 46 -6.54 6.96 -6.43
N LYS A 47 -6.04 6.24 -7.43
CA LYS A 47 -6.91 5.64 -8.47
C LYS A 47 -7.72 4.49 -7.90
N LEU A 48 -7.08 3.60 -7.14
CA LEU A 48 -7.71 2.46 -6.49
C LEU A 48 -8.75 2.89 -5.45
N SER A 49 -8.54 4.00 -4.74
CA SER A 49 -9.51 4.46 -3.74
C SER A 49 -10.86 4.85 -4.35
N LYS A 50 -10.89 5.25 -5.63
CA LYS A 50 -12.13 5.57 -6.35
C LYS A 50 -12.99 4.35 -6.62
N THR A 51 -12.40 3.15 -6.66
CA THR A 51 -13.11 1.89 -6.96
C THR A 51 -13.25 1.00 -5.74
N LEU A 52 -12.23 0.97 -4.88
CA LEU A 52 -12.16 0.08 -3.71
C LEU A 52 -12.51 0.79 -2.39
N GLY A 53 -12.61 2.11 -2.40
CA GLY A 53 -12.83 2.95 -1.23
C GLY A 53 -11.54 3.51 -0.62
N GLU A 54 -11.70 4.51 0.25
CA GLU A 54 -10.59 5.31 0.79
C GLU A 54 -9.53 4.51 1.57
N TRP A 55 -9.86 3.30 2.03
CA TRP A 55 -8.94 2.46 2.81
C TRP A 55 -7.61 2.19 2.08
N VAL A 56 -7.60 2.16 0.74
CA VAL A 56 -6.37 1.97 -0.03
C VAL A 56 -5.46 3.18 0.07
N LEU A 57 -6.02 4.38 -0.13
CA LEU A 57 -5.28 5.64 -0.03
C LEU A 57 -4.79 5.85 1.40
N ARG A 58 -5.67 5.70 2.39
CA ARG A 58 -5.32 5.84 3.82
C ARG A 58 -4.26 4.84 4.26
N GLY A 59 -4.34 3.60 3.78
CA GLY A 59 -3.33 2.57 4.05
C GLY A 59 -1.97 2.89 3.44
N TRP A 60 -1.95 3.38 2.20
CA TRP A 60 -0.73 3.85 1.56
C TRP A 60 -0.11 5.05 2.29
N GLU A 61 -0.91 6.07 2.62
CA GLU A 61 -0.47 7.25 3.36
C GLU A 61 0.15 6.86 4.70
N ALA A 62 -0.53 6.01 5.49
CA ALA A 62 -0.01 5.52 6.76
C ALA A 62 1.30 4.74 6.61
N GLY A 63 1.41 3.88 5.59
CA GLY A 63 2.64 3.17 5.28
C GLY A 63 3.79 4.11 4.90
N TYR A 64 3.53 5.10 4.05
CA TYR A 64 4.54 6.08 3.64
C TYR A 64 4.98 6.98 4.81
N GLU A 65 4.04 7.39 5.66
CA GLU A 65 4.32 8.18 6.85
C GLU A 65 5.20 7.42 7.86
N LEU A 66 4.92 6.12 8.05
CA LEU A 66 5.77 5.23 8.84
C LEU A 66 7.18 5.07 8.24
N HIS A 67 7.30 5.00 6.91
CA HIS A 67 8.58 4.91 6.23
C HIS A 67 9.43 6.17 6.45
N VAL A 68 8.83 7.35 6.25
CA VAL A 68 9.54 8.63 6.41
C VAL A 68 9.78 8.93 7.89
N TRP A 69 8.73 9.12 8.68
CA TRP A 69 8.83 9.63 10.03
C TRP A 69 9.15 8.57 11.08
N GLY A 70 8.78 7.31 10.83
CA GLY A 70 9.01 6.20 11.76
C GLY A 70 10.32 5.44 11.53
N PHE A 71 10.78 5.34 10.28
CA PHE A 71 12.00 4.61 9.91
C PHE A 71 13.18 5.55 9.59
N HIS A 72 13.04 6.41 8.58
CA HIS A 72 14.16 7.28 8.15
C HIS A 72 14.48 8.38 9.16
N GLU A 73 13.48 9.12 9.62
CA GLU A 73 13.67 10.30 10.46
C GLU A 73 13.60 9.97 11.97
N THR A 74 13.09 8.79 12.33
CA THR A 74 12.97 8.30 13.72
C THR A 74 12.25 9.27 14.68
N LYS A 75 11.27 10.02 14.18
CA LYS A 75 10.52 11.04 14.93
C LYS A 75 9.29 10.50 15.64
N TYR A 76 8.71 9.40 15.17
CA TYR A 76 7.51 8.83 15.76
C TYR A 76 7.80 7.96 16.98
N GLY A 77 7.01 8.20 18.03
CA GLY A 77 6.98 7.42 19.25
C GLY A 77 6.12 6.16 19.10
N ARG A 78 5.86 5.50 20.23
CA ARG A 78 5.06 4.27 20.25
C ARG A 78 3.63 4.51 19.77
N GLU A 79 3.00 5.60 20.23
CA GLU A 79 1.59 5.88 19.97
C GLU A 79 1.31 6.10 18.48
N GLU A 80 2.10 6.95 17.82
CA GLU A 80 1.93 7.20 16.38
C GLU A 80 2.20 5.93 15.57
N VAL A 81 3.22 5.14 15.95
CA VAL A 81 3.52 3.87 15.30
C VAL A 81 2.38 2.88 15.46
N GLU A 82 1.81 2.73 16.65
CA GLU A 82 0.70 1.79 16.91
C GLU A 82 -0.54 2.13 16.09
N VAL A 83 -0.92 3.42 16.03
CA VAL A 83 -2.07 3.87 15.23
C VAL A 83 -1.88 3.58 13.75
N LEU A 84 -0.75 4.01 13.17
CA LEU A 84 -0.50 3.87 11.74
C LEU A 84 -0.28 2.40 11.33
N VAL A 85 0.38 1.60 12.16
CA VAL A 85 0.52 0.16 11.93
C VAL A 85 -0.87 -0.50 11.96
N GLY A 86 -1.76 -0.08 12.85
CA GLY A 86 -3.15 -0.53 12.90
C GLY A 86 -3.88 -0.33 11.56
N ILE A 87 -3.75 0.86 10.97
CA ILE A 87 -4.34 1.19 9.66
C ILE A 87 -3.79 0.27 8.58
N VAL A 88 -2.47 0.12 8.50
CA VAL A 88 -1.82 -0.72 7.49
C VAL A 88 -2.21 -2.20 7.65
N ARG A 89 -2.36 -2.68 8.90
CA ARG A 89 -2.72 -4.08 9.19
C ARG A 89 -4.08 -4.48 8.64
N GLU A 90 -4.99 -3.53 8.42
CA GLU A 90 -6.29 -3.82 7.81
C GLU A 90 -6.22 -4.02 6.28
N MET A 91 -5.17 -3.52 5.63
CA MET A 91 -5.08 -3.54 4.17
C MET A 91 -5.13 -4.96 3.57
N PRO A 92 -4.35 -5.95 4.06
CA PRO A 92 -4.39 -7.30 3.51
C PRO A 92 -5.77 -7.96 3.67
N GLU A 93 -6.45 -7.74 4.80
CA GLU A 93 -7.76 -8.32 5.06
C GLU A 93 -8.83 -7.76 4.12
N LYS A 94 -8.81 -6.43 3.88
CA LYS A 94 -9.71 -5.78 2.91
C LYS A 94 -9.38 -6.18 1.47
N ALA A 95 -8.10 -6.40 1.14
CA ALA A 95 -7.67 -6.83 -0.19
C ALA A 95 -8.12 -8.26 -0.52
N LYS A 96 -8.23 -9.19 0.44
CA LYS A 96 -8.66 -10.58 0.17
C LYS A 96 -9.99 -10.66 -0.59
N GLY A 97 -10.94 -9.79 -0.26
CA GLY A 97 -12.25 -9.75 -0.93
C GLY A 97 -12.20 -9.32 -2.40
N THR A 98 -11.18 -8.54 -2.78
CA THR A 98 -11.02 -8.01 -4.15
C THR A 98 -10.09 -8.89 -5.00
N LEU A 99 -9.14 -9.58 -4.37
CA LEU A 99 -8.18 -10.48 -5.03
C LEU A 99 -8.81 -11.84 -5.40
N ALA A 100 -9.85 -12.30 -4.68
CA ALA A 100 -10.51 -13.58 -4.94
C ALA A 100 -11.31 -13.62 -6.27
N GLY A 101 -11.62 -12.46 -6.87
CA GLY A 101 -12.41 -12.39 -8.11
C GLY A 101 -11.72 -12.91 -9.38
N LYS A 102 -10.37 -13.04 -9.38
CA LYS A 102 -9.62 -13.60 -10.52
C LYS A 102 -9.53 -15.13 -10.53
N ALA A 103 -9.77 -15.80 -9.40
CA ALA A 103 -9.60 -17.25 -9.28
C ALA A 103 -10.67 -18.08 -10.03
N TYR A 104 -11.71 -17.43 -10.57
CA TYR A 104 -12.84 -18.09 -11.24
C TYR A 104 -12.97 -17.77 -12.73
N GLN A 105 -11.96 -17.16 -13.36
CA GLN A 105 -11.98 -16.75 -14.77
C GLN A 105 -10.84 -17.35 -15.64
N THR A 106 -10.20 -18.43 -15.19
CA THR A 106 -9.30 -19.27 -15.99
C THR A 106 -9.86 -20.68 -16.08
#